data_AF-A0AAQ3NWN3-F1
#
_entry.id   AF-A0AAQ3NWN3-F1
#
_cell.length_a   1.000
_cell.length_b   1.000
_cell.length_c   1.000
_cell.angle_alpha   90.00
_cell.angle_beta   90.00
_cell.angle_gamma   90.00
#
_symmetry.space_group_name_H-M   'P 1'
#
loop_
_entity.id
_entity.type
_entity.pdbx_description
1 polymer ?
#
loop_
_entity_poly.entity_id
_entity_poly.type
_entity_poly.pdbx_seq_one_letter_code
_entity_poly.pdbx_strand_id
1 'polypeptide(L)'
;MPCWEVWNSIDSEAFPVLKDLCIEECPNLKGDLQNHLPALQTLSIRNCELLDCSVPGPLTLRTLEIRKCNTVAFHKFPHLVERINVEGGPMVESMMEAISNIQPTCLQSLKLENCSSAISFRGGRLPASLKTLDICGINKLKFPLQHKHELLESLYINNSCDSLTSLPLAIFPNLTHLSVTYREN
;
A
#
# COMPACT_ATOMS: atom_id res chain seq x y z
N MET A 1 -12.55 19.13 4.83
CA MET A 1 -12.62 20.27 5.78
C MET A 1 -11.46 21.22 5.46
N PRO A 2 -11.68 22.41 4.89
CA PRO A 2 -10.57 23.24 4.41
C PRO A 2 -9.76 23.92 5.52
N CYS A 3 -10.32 24.09 6.73
CA CYS A 3 -9.69 24.89 7.78
C CYS A 3 -8.88 24.08 8.80
N TRP A 4 -8.80 22.74 8.67
CA TRP A 4 -8.05 21.93 9.63
C TRP A 4 -6.59 21.86 9.23
N GLU A 5 -5.73 22.54 9.99
CA GLU A 5 -4.34 22.78 9.60
C GLU A 5 -3.33 21.89 10.33
N VAL A 6 -3.64 21.38 11.52
CA VAL A 6 -2.68 20.67 12.36
C VAL A 6 -3.31 19.44 13.01
N TRP A 7 -2.69 18.28 12.82
CA TRP A 7 -2.94 17.11 13.66
C TRP A 7 -2.21 17.32 14.99
N ASN A 8 -2.93 17.75 16.03
CA ASN A 8 -2.34 18.15 17.30
C ASN A 8 -2.74 17.15 18.39
N SER A 9 -1.87 16.19 18.70
CA SER A 9 -2.00 15.33 19.89
C SER A 9 -0.88 15.66 20.88
N ILE A 10 -0.98 16.84 21.50
CA ILE A 10 0.06 17.37 22.41
C ILE A 10 0.22 16.51 23.67
N ASP A 11 -0.78 15.71 24.05
CA ASP A 11 -0.71 14.84 25.22
C ASP A 11 -0.88 13.36 24.83
N SER A 12 0.08 12.57 25.28
CA SER A 12 0.37 11.16 24.98
C SER A 12 -0.76 10.14 25.23
N GLU A 13 -1.97 10.57 25.59
CA GLU A 13 -3.10 9.72 25.97
C GLU A 13 -4.31 9.84 25.03
N ALA A 14 -4.20 10.60 23.94
CA ALA A 14 -5.29 10.72 22.99
C ALA A 14 -5.58 9.36 22.31
N PHE A 15 -6.87 8.99 22.21
CA PHE A 15 -7.35 7.86 21.40
C PHE A 15 -6.81 6.44 21.74
N PRO A 16 -6.79 6.01 23.02
CA PRO A 16 -6.20 4.73 23.42
C PRO A 16 -6.93 3.50 22.86
N VAL A 17 -8.19 3.66 22.44
CA VAL A 17 -9.06 2.59 21.92
C VAL A 17 -9.44 2.78 20.45
N LEU A 18 -8.92 3.80 19.76
CA LEU A 18 -9.28 4.07 18.38
C LEU A 18 -8.70 2.98 17.47
N LYS A 19 -9.59 2.27 16.79
CA LYS A 19 -9.24 1.17 15.87
C LYS A 19 -9.24 1.59 14.41
N ASP A 20 -10.08 2.55 14.04
CA ASP A 20 -10.28 2.95 12.65
C ASP A 20 -10.13 4.46 12.55
N LEU A 21 -9.14 4.91 11.76
CA LEU A 21 -8.90 6.31 11.46
C LEU A 21 -9.03 6.53 9.95
N CYS A 22 -9.94 7.43 9.56
CA CYS A 22 -10.12 7.86 8.18
C CYS A 22 -9.96 9.38 8.11
N ILE A 23 -9.04 9.85 7.25
CA ILE A 23 -8.82 11.27 6.97
C ILE A 23 -8.92 11.46 5.45
N GLU A 24 -9.90 12.23 5.00
CA GLU A 24 -10.16 12.46 3.59
C GLU A 24 -10.37 13.95 3.30
N GLU A 25 -9.81 14.42 2.19
CA GLU A 25 -10.01 15.79 1.67
C GLU A 25 -9.70 16.87 2.72
N CYS A 26 -8.53 16.73 3.36
CA CYS A 26 -7.98 17.67 4.32
C CYS A 26 -6.67 18.25 3.76
N PRO A 27 -6.73 19.16 2.77
CA PRO A 27 -5.56 19.61 2.01
C PRO A 27 -4.59 20.47 2.83
N ASN A 28 -5.09 21.13 3.88
CA ASN A 28 -4.29 22.00 4.74
C ASN A 28 -3.71 21.27 5.96
N LEU A 29 -4.09 20.01 6.18
CA LEU A 29 -3.68 19.25 7.36
C LEU A 29 -2.18 18.93 7.28
N LYS A 30 -1.44 19.41 8.27
CA LYS A 30 -0.02 19.22 8.46
C LYS A 30 0.26 18.49 9.78
N GLY A 31 1.49 18.03 9.92
CA GLY A 31 1.98 17.29 11.08
C GLY A 31 2.21 15.83 10.74
N ASP A 32 2.49 15.05 11.77
CA ASP A 32 2.64 13.61 11.67
C ASP A 32 1.57 12.89 12.50
N LEU A 33 1.36 11.60 12.21
CA LEU A 33 0.48 10.74 12.99
C LEU A 33 1.25 10.00 14.10
N GLN A 34 2.46 10.44 14.47
CA GLN A 34 3.36 9.63 15.30
C GLN A 34 2.78 9.35 16.69
N ASN A 35 2.99 8.11 17.16
CA ASN A 35 2.97 7.61 18.54
C ASN A 35 1.69 7.63 19.40
N HIS A 36 0.49 7.88 18.86
CA HIS A 36 -0.71 8.04 19.72
C HIS A 36 -1.90 7.14 19.41
N LEU A 37 -1.75 6.10 18.60
CA LEU A 37 -2.88 5.23 18.20
C LEU A 37 -2.58 3.75 18.51
N PRO A 38 -2.46 3.34 19.79
CA PRO A 38 -1.99 2.01 20.16
C PRO A 38 -2.93 0.87 19.72
N ALA A 39 -4.22 1.16 19.57
CA ALA A 39 -5.24 0.19 19.18
C ALA A 39 -5.56 0.20 17.67
N LEU A 40 -4.85 0.99 16.85
CA LEU A 40 -5.22 1.20 15.46
C LEU A 40 -5.08 -0.07 14.61
N GLN A 41 -6.16 -0.44 13.94
CA GLN A 41 -6.26 -1.59 13.06
C GLN A 41 -6.41 -1.17 11.59
N THR A 42 -7.10 -0.05 11.35
CA THR A 42 -7.35 0.50 10.01
C THR A 42 -6.91 1.95 9.95
N LEU A 43 -6.07 2.28 8.96
CA LEU A 43 -5.72 3.65 8.62
C LEU A 43 -6.05 3.91 7.15
N SER A 44 -6.90 4.91 6.88
CA SER A 44 -7.20 5.39 5.53
C SER A 44 -6.92 6.89 5.45
N ILE A 45 -6.02 7.31 4.54
CA ILE A 45 -5.68 8.71 4.29
C ILE A 45 -5.81 8.99 2.80
N ARG A 46 -6.61 10.00 2.44
CA ARG A 46 -6.93 10.31 1.04
C ARG A 46 -6.89 11.81 0.79
N ASN A 47 -6.23 12.24 -0.29
CA ASN A 47 -6.19 13.64 -0.71
C ASN A 47 -5.69 14.59 0.41
N CYS A 48 -4.61 14.19 1.11
CA CYS A 48 -4.01 14.93 2.22
C CYS A 48 -2.52 15.19 1.92
N GLU A 49 -2.25 16.13 1.03
CA GLU A 49 -0.92 16.34 0.44
C GLU A 49 0.14 16.89 1.39
N LEU A 50 -0.29 17.58 2.45
CA LEU A 50 0.60 18.23 3.42
C LEU A 50 0.81 17.39 4.70
N LEU A 51 0.10 16.26 4.84
CA LEU A 51 0.21 15.39 6.00
C LEU A 51 1.41 14.46 5.82
N ASP A 52 2.32 14.46 6.79
CA ASP A 52 3.35 13.43 6.85
C ASP A 52 2.67 12.12 7.26
N CYS A 53 2.53 11.21 6.30
CA CYS A 53 1.93 9.90 6.54
C CYS A 53 2.93 8.97 7.22
N SER A 54 3.59 9.45 8.26
CA SER A 54 4.38 8.63 9.16
C SER A 54 3.43 7.74 9.95
N VAL A 55 3.20 6.53 9.44
CA VAL A 55 2.32 5.56 10.09
C VAL A 55 2.93 5.23 11.46
N PRO A 56 2.26 5.58 12.58
CA PRO A 56 2.71 5.14 13.89
C PRO A 56 2.79 3.62 13.83
N GLY A 57 3.80 3.03 14.44
CA GLY A 57 3.90 1.57 14.49
C GLY A 57 3.28 1.02 15.77
N PRO A 58 1.95 0.86 15.90
CA PRO A 58 1.41 -0.15 16.78
C PRO A 58 1.47 -1.49 16.06
N LEU A 59 1.77 -2.56 16.80
CA LEU A 59 1.79 -3.94 16.30
C LEU A 59 0.40 -4.41 15.80
N THR A 60 -0.64 -3.59 15.92
CA THR A 60 -2.04 -3.93 15.67
C THR A 60 -2.54 -3.59 14.28
N LEU A 61 -1.84 -2.76 13.49
CA LEU A 61 -2.33 -2.32 12.18
C LEU A 61 -2.50 -3.51 11.22
N ARG A 62 -3.69 -3.64 10.62
CA ARG A 62 -4.08 -4.69 9.69
C ARG A 62 -4.36 -4.17 8.29
N THR A 63 -4.94 -2.98 8.20
CA THR A 63 -5.32 -2.37 6.92
C THR A 63 -4.72 -0.97 6.81
N LEU A 64 -3.99 -0.75 5.72
CA LEU A 64 -3.40 0.53 5.39
C LEU A 64 -3.85 0.97 4.00
N GLU A 65 -4.45 2.14 3.92
CA GLU A 65 -4.84 2.79 2.68
C GLU A 65 -4.30 4.21 2.64
N ILE A 66 -3.49 4.52 1.63
CA ILE A 66 -2.96 5.87 1.44
C ILE A 66 -3.07 6.26 -0.03
N ARG A 67 -3.79 7.33 -0.33
CA ARG A 67 -4.02 7.79 -1.70
C ARG A 67 -3.73 9.28 -1.85
N LYS A 68 -2.97 9.63 -2.89
CA LYS A 68 -2.68 11.02 -3.26
C LYS A 68 -2.14 11.84 -2.08
N CYS A 69 -1.07 11.32 -1.48
CA CYS A 69 -0.32 11.97 -0.40
C CYS A 69 1.16 12.06 -0.83
N ASN A 70 1.87 13.13 -0.45
CA ASN A 70 3.20 13.43 -1.02
C ASN A 70 4.37 12.78 -0.28
N THR A 71 4.27 12.57 1.03
CA THR A 71 5.39 12.08 1.87
C THR A 71 4.96 10.95 2.78
N VAL A 72 5.66 9.81 2.70
CA VAL A 72 5.50 8.69 3.63
C VAL A 72 6.88 8.23 4.09
N ALA A 73 7.15 8.43 5.37
CA ALA A 73 8.27 7.81 6.03
C ALA A 73 7.76 6.68 6.94
N PHE A 74 8.16 5.44 6.66
CA PHE A 74 7.89 4.33 7.58
C PHE A 74 8.99 4.28 8.64
N HIS A 75 8.76 4.88 9.81
CA HIS A 75 9.69 4.75 10.94
C HIS A 75 9.75 3.30 11.48
N LYS A 76 8.59 2.63 11.54
CA LYS A 76 8.46 1.18 11.77
C LYS A 76 7.31 0.67 10.90
N PHE A 77 7.62 -0.21 9.95
CA PHE A 77 6.58 -0.78 9.10
C PHE A 77 5.73 -1.80 9.87
N PRO A 78 4.40 -1.81 9.67
CA PRO A 78 3.47 -2.73 10.35
C PRO A 78 3.67 -4.17 9.85
N HIS A 79 4.40 -5.00 10.57
CA HIS A 79 4.74 -6.37 10.14
C HIS A 79 3.52 -7.31 10.04
N LEU A 80 2.46 -7.00 10.79
CA LEU A 80 1.19 -7.74 10.80
C LEU A 80 0.14 -7.17 9.84
N VAL A 81 0.53 -6.24 8.96
CA VAL A 81 -0.39 -5.69 7.96
C VAL A 81 -0.87 -6.81 7.03
N GLU A 82 -2.18 -6.85 6.81
CA GLU A 82 -2.86 -7.85 5.99
C GLU A 82 -3.30 -7.26 4.65
N ARG A 83 -3.62 -5.96 4.62
CA ARG A 83 -4.09 -5.27 3.42
C ARG A 83 -3.40 -3.92 3.25
N ILE A 84 -2.84 -3.70 2.07
CA ILE A 84 -2.22 -2.44 1.66
C ILE A 84 -2.88 -1.96 0.38
N ASN A 85 -3.31 -0.72 0.36
CA ASN A 85 -3.79 -0.01 -0.83
C ASN A 85 -3.09 1.33 -0.94
N VAL A 86 -2.30 1.51 -1.99
CA VAL A 86 -1.54 2.74 -2.20
C VAL A 86 -1.74 3.31 -3.59
N GLU A 87 -1.97 4.62 -3.66
CA GLU A 87 -2.10 5.36 -4.92
C GLU A 87 -1.15 6.56 -4.95
N GLY A 88 -0.40 6.66 -6.05
CA GLY A 88 0.51 7.75 -6.36
C GLY A 88 1.97 7.30 -6.45
N GLY A 89 2.72 7.88 -7.38
CA GLY A 89 4.10 7.48 -7.68
C GLY A 89 5.02 7.38 -6.45
N PRO A 90 5.27 8.50 -5.74
CA PRO A 90 6.13 8.50 -4.55
C PRO A 90 5.67 7.51 -3.48
N MET A 91 4.35 7.40 -3.28
CA MET A 91 3.72 6.49 -2.32
C MET A 91 4.02 5.03 -2.63
N VAL A 92 3.77 4.63 -3.88
CA VAL A 92 3.97 3.26 -4.36
C VAL A 92 5.45 2.88 -4.26
N GLU A 93 6.37 3.80 -4.57
CA GLU A 93 7.81 3.58 -4.48
C GLU A 93 8.26 3.31 -3.03
N SER A 94 7.92 4.21 -2.10
CA SER A 94 8.26 4.05 -0.67
C SER A 94 7.63 2.79 -0.07
N MET A 95 6.39 2.47 -0.46
CA MET A 95 5.71 1.25 0.00
C MET A 95 6.42 -0.02 -0.50
N MET A 96 6.79 -0.05 -1.79
CA MET A 96 7.50 -1.19 -2.37
C MET A 96 8.90 -1.39 -1.77
N GLU A 97 9.60 -0.29 -1.46
CA GLU A 97 10.86 -0.34 -0.73
C GLU A 97 10.67 -0.94 0.68
N ALA A 98 9.66 -0.48 1.42
CA ALA A 98 9.39 -0.98 2.77
C ALA A 98 8.98 -2.47 2.78
N ILE A 99 8.08 -2.88 1.88
CA ILE A 99 7.68 -4.30 1.72
C ILE A 99 8.91 -5.15 1.39
N SER A 100 9.80 -4.67 0.52
CA SER A 100 10.99 -5.42 0.12
C SER A 100 12.00 -5.58 1.25
N ASN A 101 12.15 -4.56 2.11
CA ASN A 101 13.09 -4.59 3.22
C ASN A 101 12.58 -5.41 4.40
N ILE A 102 11.26 -5.41 4.64
CA ILE A 102 10.67 -5.90 5.90
C ILE A 102 9.95 -7.23 5.71
N GLN A 103 9.51 -7.54 4.49
CA GLN A 103 8.87 -8.81 4.12
C GLN A 103 7.70 -9.18 5.05
N PRO A 104 6.60 -8.41 5.02
CA PRO A 104 5.47 -8.65 5.91
C PRO A 104 4.93 -10.07 5.73
N THR A 105 4.79 -10.78 6.85
CA THR A 105 4.40 -12.20 6.85
C THR A 105 2.89 -12.39 6.78
N CYS A 106 2.11 -11.36 7.09
CA CYS A 106 0.64 -11.42 7.09
C CYS A 106 -0.02 -10.76 5.87
N LEU A 107 0.75 -10.17 4.95
CA LEU A 107 0.20 -9.39 3.83
C LEU A 107 -0.54 -10.28 2.82
N GLN A 108 -1.87 -10.22 2.84
CA GLN A 108 -2.77 -11.00 1.99
C GLN A 108 -3.26 -10.24 0.77
N SER A 109 -3.38 -8.90 0.85
CA SER A 109 -3.92 -8.06 -0.22
C SER A 109 -3.01 -6.88 -0.47
N LEU A 110 -2.51 -6.72 -1.70
CA LEU A 110 -1.69 -5.60 -2.13
C LEU A 110 -2.32 -4.95 -3.35
N LYS A 111 -2.65 -3.67 -3.23
CA LYS A 111 -3.13 -2.83 -4.33
C LYS A 111 -2.16 -1.65 -4.55
N LEU A 112 -1.68 -1.52 -5.78
CA LEU A 112 -0.77 -0.47 -6.21
C LEU A 112 -1.40 0.29 -7.38
N GLU A 113 -1.54 1.60 -7.26
CA GLU A 113 -2.22 2.44 -8.25
C GLU A 113 -1.37 3.65 -8.68
N ASN A 114 -1.40 3.98 -9.97
CA ASN A 114 -0.94 5.24 -10.55
C ASN A 114 0.52 5.58 -10.21
N CYS A 115 1.47 4.77 -10.71
CA CYS A 115 2.91 5.00 -10.57
C CYS A 115 3.61 4.90 -11.93
N SER A 116 4.34 5.95 -12.29
CA SER A 116 5.11 6.03 -13.53
C SER A 116 6.54 5.46 -13.42
N SER A 117 7.02 5.27 -12.20
CA SER A 117 8.33 4.68 -11.90
C SER A 117 8.36 3.17 -12.13
N ALA A 118 9.56 2.62 -12.28
CA ALA A 118 9.74 1.19 -12.46
C ALA A 118 9.51 0.45 -11.14
N ILE A 119 8.51 -0.43 -11.10
CA ILE A 119 8.18 -1.24 -9.94
C ILE A 119 8.62 -2.68 -10.18
N SER A 120 9.36 -3.22 -9.22
CA SER A 120 9.84 -4.61 -9.25
C SER A 120 9.81 -5.21 -7.86
N PHE A 121 9.60 -6.52 -7.79
CA PHE A 121 9.64 -7.27 -6.55
C PHE A 121 11.07 -7.76 -6.30
N ARG A 122 11.72 -7.27 -5.22
CA ARG A 122 13.10 -7.69 -4.88
C ARG A 122 13.18 -9.20 -4.71
N GLY A 123 14.29 -9.78 -5.18
CA GLY A 123 14.49 -11.24 -5.16
C GLY A 123 13.57 -12.02 -6.12
N GLY A 124 12.78 -11.32 -6.95
CA GLY A 124 11.89 -11.94 -7.93
C GLY A 124 10.77 -12.74 -7.30
N ARG A 125 10.25 -12.31 -6.13
CA ARG A 125 9.19 -13.02 -5.39
C ARG A 125 8.14 -12.03 -4.87
N LEU A 126 6.86 -12.37 -5.04
CA LEU A 126 5.77 -11.74 -4.29
C LEU A 126 5.85 -12.06 -2.79
N PRO A 127 5.27 -11.22 -1.91
CA PRO A 127 5.08 -11.54 -0.50
C PRO A 127 4.46 -12.93 -0.32
N ALA A 128 5.00 -13.71 0.62
CA ALA A 128 4.70 -15.14 0.69
C ALA A 128 3.23 -15.44 0.99
N SER A 129 2.56 -14.60 1.78
CA SER A 129 1.15 -14.73 2.19
C SER A 129 0.15 -14.07 1.25
N LEU A 130 0.61 -13.51 0.12
CA LEU A 130 -0.22 -12.72 -0.77
C LEU A 130 -1.25 -13.59 -1.50
N LYS A 131 -2.53 -13.24 -1.33
CA LYS A 131 -3.68 -13.87 -1.99
C LYS A 131 -4.26 -13.04 -3.12
N THR A 132 -4.18 -11.72 -2.98
CA THR A 132 -4.72 -10.77 -3.96
C THR A 132 -3.66 -9.73 -4.32
N LEU A 133 -3.39 -9.63 -5.62
CA LEU A 133 -2.55 -8.59 -6.21
C LEU A 133 -3.37 -7.78 -7.20
N ASP A 134 -3.49 -6.48 -6.97
CA ASP A 134 -4.19 -5.55 -7.85
C ASP A 134 -3.25 -4.42 -8.26
N ILE A 135 -3.05 -4.27 -9.57
CA ILE A 135 -2.11 -3.34 -10.15
C ILE A 135 -2.85 -2.49 -11.19
N CYS A 136 -2.91 -1.19 -10.95
CA CYS A 136 -3.62 -0.25 -11.81
C CYS A 136 -2.72 0.93 -12.21
N GLY A 137 -2.62 1.27 -13.49
CA GLY A 137 -1.85 2.44 -13.94
C GLY A 137 -0.35 2.39 -13.59
N ILE A 138 0.29 1.22 -13.71
CA ILE A 138 1.74 1.05 -13.52
C ILE A 138 2.44 0.85 -14.87
N ASN A 139 3.15 1.87 -15.33
CA ASN A 139 3.69 1.91 -16.71
C ASN A 139 4.90 0.97 -16.90
N LYS A 140 5.68 0.74 -15.83
CA LYS A 140 6.97 0.03 -15.87
C LYS A 140 7.03 -1.11 -14.85
N LEU A 141 6.05 -2.00 -14.91
CA LEU A 141 5.96 -3.16 -14.03
C LEU A 141 6.86 -4.31 -14.49
N LYS A 142 7.69 -4.84 -13.57
CA LYS A 142 8.44 -6.08 -13.77
C LYS A 142 7.89 -7.18 -12.87
N PHE A 143 7.17 -8.12 -13.47
CA PHE A 143 6.64 -9.28 -12.75
C PHE A 143 7.75 -10.25 -12.32
N PRO A 144 7.61 -10.92 -11.17
CA PRO A 144 8.48 -12.05 -10.83
C PRO A 144 8.34 -13.16 -11.87
N LEU A 145 9.47 -13.68 -12.34
CA LEU A 145 9.53 -14.75 -13.36
C LEU A 145 9.91 -16.11 -12.76
N GLN A 146 10.18 -16.16 -11.46
CA GLN A 146 10.77 -17.31 -10.79
C GLN A 146 9.98 -17.64 -9.51
N HIS A 147 9.95 -18.93 -9.15
CA HIS A 147 9.26 -19.49 -7.98
C HIS A 147 7.73 -19.49 -8.10
N LYS A 148 7.10 -20.57 -7.60
CA LYS A 148 5.65 -20.68 -7.56
C LYS A 148 5.10 -19.83 -6.40
N HIS A 149 3.97 -19.19 -6.66
CA HIS A 149 3.18 -18.42 -5.71
C HIS A 149 1.84 -19.13 -5.51
N GLU A 150 1.85 -20.16 -4.67
CA GLU A 150 0.71 -21.06 -4.46
C GLU A 150 -0.45 -20.41 -3.70
N LEU A 151 -0.21 -19.31 -2.98
CA LEU A 151 -1.27 -18.63 -2.24
C LEU A 151 -1.98 -17.55 -3.06
N LEU A 152 -1.46 -17.16 -4.22
CA LEU A 152 -2.07 -16.12 -5.03
C LEU A 152 -3.33 -16.66 -5.72
N GLU A 153 -4.50 -16.14 -5.31
CA GLU A 153 -5.81 -16.57 -5.78
C GLU A 153 -6.40 -15.59 -6.81
N SER A 154 -6.07 -14.29 -6.68
CA SER A 154 -6.62 -13.23 -7.53
C SER A 154 -5.55 -12.27 -8.03
N LEU A 155 -5.53 -12.03 -9.35
CA LEU A 155 -4.64 -11.10 -10.02
C LEU A 155 -5.42 -10.14 -10.91
N TYR A 156 -5.31 -8.85 -10.63
CA TYR A 156 -5.90 -7.77 -11.42
C TYR A 156 -4.78 -6.89 -11.98
N ILE A 157 -4.77 -6.70 -13.29
CA ILE A 157 -3.85 -5.82 -13.99
C ILE A 157 -4.68 -4.90 -14.89
N ASN A 158 -4.72 -3.61 -14.56
CA ASN A 158 -5.48 -2.61 -15.29
C ASN A 158 -4.56 -1.49 -15.76
N ASN A 159 -4.61 -1.11 -17.04
CA ASN A 159 -3.81 0.00 -17.60
C ASN A 159 -2.32 -0.08 -17.21
N SER A 160 -1.76 -1.29 -17.13
CA SER A 160 -0.39 -1.54 -16.64
C SER A 160 0.37 -2.51 -17.54
N CYS A 161 -0.09 -2.68 -18.78
CA CYS A 161 0.41 -3.68 -19.71
C CYS A 161 1.49 -3.16 -20.68
N ASP A 162 1.80 -1.86 -20.65
CA ASP A 162 2.70 -1.23 -21.62
C ASP A 162 4.11 -1.85 -21.64
N SER A 163 4.57 -2.36 -20.49
CA SER A 163 5.86 -3.05 -20.35
C SER A 163 5.75 -4.57 -20.23
N LEU A 164 4.55 -5.14 -20.21
CA LEU A 164 4.32 -6.57 -20.01
C LEU A 164 4.39 -7.32 -21.35
N THR A 165 5.57 -7.82 -21.71
CA THR A 165 5.74 -8.67 -22.90
C THR A 165 5.19 -10.09 -22.71
N SER A 166 5.15 -10.58 -21.47
CA SER A 166 4.54 -11.85 -21.09
C SER A 166 4.13 -11.83 -19.61
N LEU A 167 3.07 -12.55 -19.28
CA LEU A 167 2.64 -12.79 -17.90
C LEU A 167 2.93 -14.26 -17.56
N PRO A 168 3.77 -14.56 -16.56
CA PRO A 168 4.20 -15.93 -16.27
C PRO A 168 3.11 -16.71 -15.53
N LEU A 169 1.97 -17.02 -16.15
CA LEU A 169 0.84 -17.69 -15.47
C LEU A 169 1.20 -19.03 -14.82
N ALA A 170 2.23 -19.72 -15.35
CA ALA A 170 2.74 -20.97 -14.78
C ALA A 170 3.28 -20.85 -13.34
N ILE A 171 3.60 -19.63 -12.87
CA ILE A 171 4.02 -19.40 -11.47
C ILE A 171 2.84 -19.20 -10.51
N PHE A 172 1.59 -19.17 -11.00
CA PHE A 172 0.38 -18.96 -10.18
C PHE A 172 -0.56 -20.18 -10.26
N PRO A 173 -0.20 -21.33 -9.67
CA PRO A 173 -0.93 -22.59 -9.88
C PRO A 173 -2.36 -22.60 -9.30
N ASN A 174 -2.66 -21.75 -8.32
CA ASN A 174 -3.97 -21.68 -7.65
C ASN A 174 -4.76 -20.40 -8.01
N LEU A 175 -4.39 -19.74 -9.12
CA LEU A 175 -5.07 -18.53 -9.57
C LEU A 175 -6.50 -18.86 -10.02
N THR A 176 -7.49 -18.28 -9.34
CA THR A 176 -8.92 -18.48 -9.64
C THR A 176 -9.54 -17.29 -10.35
N HIS A 177 -8.98 -16.09 -10.12
CA HIS A 177 -9.46 -14.84 -10.72
C HIS A 177 -8.31 -14.13 -11.41
N LEU A 178 -8.43 -13.93 -12.71
CA LEU A 178 -7.51 -13.15 -13.53
C LEU A 178 -8.28 -12.12 -14.32
N SER A 179 -7.94 -10.85 -14.17
CA SER A 179 -8.47 -9.76 -14.98
C SER A 179 -7.32 -8.94 -15.52
N VAL A 180 -7.24 -8.83 -16.85
CA VAL A 180 -6.31 -7.96 -17.53
C VAL A 180 -7.10 -7.01 -18.42
N THR A 181 -7.05 -5.72 -18.11
CA THR A 181 -7.79 -4.70 -18.86
C THR A 181 -6.86 -3.58 -19.30
N TYR A 182 -7.08 -3.13 -20.53
CA TYR A 182 -6.42 -1.95 -21.08
C TYR A 182 -7.51 -1.06 -21.65
N ARG A 183 -7.59 0.19 -21.19
CA ARG A 183 -8.47 1.21 -21.74
C ARG A 183 -7.61 2.25 -22.42
N GLU A 184 -7.74 2.35 -23.74
CA GLU A 184 -7.26 3.50 -24.50
C GLU A 184 -8.08 4.72 -24.06
N ASN A 185 -7.42 5.79 -23.62
CA ASN A 185 -8.02 7.09 -23.37
C ASN A 185 -8.01 7.93 -24.64
#